data_AF-A0A6M1ZWK0-F1
#
_entry.id   AF-A0A6M1ZWK0-F1
#
_cell.length_a   1.000
_cell.length_b   1.000
_cell.length_c   1.000
_cell.angle_alpha   90.00
_cell.angle_beta   90.00
_cell.angle_gamma   90.00
#
_symmetry.space_group_name_H-M   'P 1'
#
loop_
_entity.id
_entity.type
_entity.pdbx_description
1 polymer ?
#
loop_
_entity_poly.entity_id
_entity_poly.type
_entity_poly.pdbx_seq_one_letter_code
_entity_poly.pdbx_strand_id
1 'polypeptide(L)'
;MKFMVFFLGCMMLGNLFCANDQEKWLFYLGDTAPIEAFEPYSIIVLDPDYHPSIKALKEKGKTLVGYISLGEVEKWREWYEDVKNEGILYQENKNWPDAFFVDVRDPRWTKRVIEEIIPKILQEGFDGLFFDTLDNPGFLEAENPQKYCGMVEAAADLVKAIRLHYPNLLLMMQRGYEVLPKVVYDIDIMVAEDFVTTYDFENKKYLWQPKEEVDRSLKMLKEAKKRNPNLKLFAVDYWYPDQPKVIKKIYRMDRESGLDPYVGIIDLDVIVPEPK
;
A
#
# COMPACT_ATOMS: atom_id res chain seq x y z
N MET A 1 3.75 -57.35 46.96
CA MET A 1 2.49 -57.19 46.20
C MET A 1 1.79 -55.96 46.74
N LYS A 2 1.60 -54.83 46.06
CA LYS A 2 1.71 -54.44 44.64
C LYS A 2 2.25 -53.00 44.59
N PHE A 3 3.14 -52.74 43.62
CA PHE A 3 3.47 -51.41 43.14
C PHE A 3 2.23 -50.80 42.45
N MET A 4 1.95 -49.53 42.68
CA MET A 4 1.06 -48.76 41.80
C MET A 4 1.73 -47.43 41.49
N VAL A 5 2.39 -47.41 40.33
CA VAL A 5 2.93 -46.22 39.69
C VAL A 5 1.76 -45.49 39.05
N PHE A 6 1.43 -44.30 39.53
CA PHE A 6 0.51 -43.40 38.83
C PHE A 6 1.32 -42.59 37.80
N PHE A 7 1.11 -42.90 36.53
CA PHE A 7 1.55 -42.05 35.42
C PHE A 7 0.65 -40.81 35.41
N LEU A 8 1.17 -39.66 35.82
CA LEU A 8 0.52 -38.37 35.57
C LEU A 8 0.74 -38.04 34.08
N GLY A 9 -0.30 -38.24 33.27
CA GLY A 9 -0.31 -37.85 31.87
C GLY A 9 -0.22 -36.33 31.74
N CYS A 10 0.83 -35.88 31.06
CA CYS A 10 1.04 -34.49 30.67
C CYS A 10 -0.01 -34.10 29.63
N MET A 11 -1.07 -33.39 30.03
CA MET A 11 -1.96 -32.71 29.10
C MET A 11 -1.26 -31.43 28.64
N MET A 12 -0.59 -31.51 27.49
CA MET A 12 -0.22 -30.33 26.72
C MET A 12 -1.52 -29.64 26.31
N LEU A 13 -1.87 -28.56 27.02
CA LEU A 13 -2.80 -27.55 26.53
C LEU A 13 -2.12 -26.92 25.31
N GLY A 14 -2.44 -27.44 24.13
CA GLY A 14 -2.16 -26.76 22.88
C GLY A 14 -2.82 -25.39 22.95
N ASN A 15 -2.00 -24.34 22.96
CA ASN A 15 -2.48 -23.01 22.64
C ASN A 15 -3.14 -23.10 21.27
N LEU A 16 -4.47 -23.07 21.27
CA LEU A 16 -5.24 -22.65 20.11
C LEU A 16 -4.66 -21.29 19.73
N PHE A 17 -3.99 -21.25 18.57
CA PHE A 17 -3.71 -19.99 17.91
C PHE A 17 -5.05 -19.25 17.82
N CYS A 18 -5.15 -18.14 18.55
CA CYS A 18 -6.24 -17.19 18.37
C CYS A 18 -6.32 -16.90 16.87
N ALA A 19 -7.55 -16.92 16.33
CA ALA A 19 -7.83 -16.41 15.00
C ALA A 19 -7.09 -15.07 14.87
N ASN A 20 -6.26 -14.96 13.83
CA ASN A 20 -5.50 -13.75 13.54
C ASN A 20 -6.51 -12.60 13.51
N ASP A 21 -6.45 -11.67 14.47
CA ASP A 21 -7.35 -10.52 14.47
C ASP A 21 -6.96 -9.71 13.23
N GLN A 22 -7.75 -9.84 12.16
CA GLN A 22 -7.40 -9.28 10.86
C GLN A 22 -7.48 -7.77 10.93
N GLU A 23 -6.44 -7.10 10.45
CA GLU A 23 -6.36 -5.66 10.51
C GLU A 23 -7.41 -5.07 9.57
N LYS A 24 -8.31 -4.24 10.09
CA LYS A 24 -9.25 -3.49 9.26
C LYS A 24 -8.60 -2.18 8.88
N TRP A 25 -8.29 -2.05 7.60
CA TRP A 25 -7.65 -0.86 7.06
C TRP A 25 -8.49 -0.23 5.96
N LEU A 26 -8.24 1.04 5.69
CA LEU A 26 -8.98 1.85 4.73
C LEU A 26 -7.99 2.60 3.83
N PHE A 27 -8.26 2.61 2.53
CA PHE A 27 -7.62 3.50 1.58
C PHE A 27 -8.66 4.50 1.07
N TYR A 28 -8.47 5.78 1.38
CA TYR A 28 -9.43 6.84 1.07
C TYR A 28 -8.70 8.12 0.65
N LEU A 29 -8.89 8.56 -0.59
CA LEU A 29 -8.25 9.75 -1.16
C LEU A 29 -9.23 10.92 -1.36
N GLY A 30 -10.39 10.87 -0.71
CA GLY A 30 -11.34 11.98 -0.65
C GLY A 30 -11.24 12.81 0.64
N ASP A 31 -12.09 13.84 0.76
CA ASP A 31 -12.12 14.76 1.90
C ASP A 31 -13.51 14.95 2.53
N THR A 32 -14.55 14.32 1.96
CA THR A 32 -15.96 14.57 2.33
C THR A 32 -16.55 13.56 3.30
N ALA A 33 -15.91 12.42 3.53
CA ALA A 33 -16.46 11.37 4.40
C ALA A 33 -16.56 11.82 5.87
N PRO A 34 -17.67 11.51 6.57
CA PRO A 34 -17.83 11.86 7.98
C PRO A 34 -16.92 11.00 8.87
N ILE A 35 -16.46 11.57 9.99
CA ILE A 35 -15.50 10.90 10.91
C ILE A 35 -16.00 9.53 11.38
N GLU A 36 -17.31 9.36 11.56
CA GLU A 36 -17.93 8.11 11.99
C GLU A 36 -17.73 6.97 10.98
N ALA A 37 -17.57 7.29 9.69
CA ALA A 37 -17.34 6.28 8.66
C ALA A 37 -15.96 5.60 8.80
N PHE A 38 -15.02 6.23 9.52
CA PHE A 38 -13.67 5.71 9.77
C PHE A 38 -13.59 4.83 11.02
N GLU A 39 -14.64 4.77 11.85
CA GLU A 39 -14.65 4.02 13.11
C GLU A 39 -14.25 2.53 12.97
N PRO A 40 -14.67 1.78 11.92
CA PRO A 40 -14.33 0.36 11.79
C PRO A 40 -12.85 0.05 11.53
N TYR A 41 -12.06 1.06 11.13
CA TYR A 41 -10.71 0.88 10.63
C TYR A 41 -9.67 1.34 11.66
N SER A 42 -8.56 0.63 11.78
CA SER A 42 -7.43 0.96 12.65
C SER A 42 -6.35 1.74 11.92
N ILE A 43 -6.07 1.37 10.67
CA ILE A 43 -5.12 2.03 9.77
C ILE A 43 -5.90 2.72 8.66
N ILE A 44 -5.64 4.00 8.43
CA ILE A 44 -6.31 4.80 7.41
C ILE A 44 -5.23 5.49 6.56
N VAL A 45 -5.24 5.20 5.26
CA VAL A 45 -4.43 5.88 4.26
C VAL A 45 -5.24 7.06 3.72
N LEU A 46 -4.66 8.26 3.77
CA LEU A 46 -5.26 9.51 3.28
C LEU A 46 -4.27 10.28 2.40
N ASP A 47 -4.78 11.11 1.50
CA ASP A 47 -3.97 12.15 0.87
C ASP A 47 -3.54 13.19 1.93
N PRO A 48 -2.30 13.70 1.91
CA PRO A 48 -1.85 14.70 2.89
C PRO A 48 -2.36 16.12 2.64
N ASP A 49 -2.86 16.43 1.44
CA ASP A 49 -3.41 17.75 1.09
C ASP A 49 -4.96 17.75 1.07
N TYR A 50 -5.58 16.60 0.78
CA TYR A 50 -7.05 16.43 0.74
C TYR A 50 -7.54 15.34 1.69
N HIS A 51 -7.94 15.73 2.89
CA HIS A 51 -8.37 14.77 3.91
C HIS A 51 -9.40 15.35 4.90
N PRO A 52 -10.20 14.48 5.56
CA PRO A 52 -10.96 14.86 6.74
C PRO A 52 -10.05 15.29 7.91
N SER A 53 -10.63 15.77 9.01
CA SER A 53 -9.84 16.26 10.16
C SER A 53 -8.91 15.19 10.75
N ILE A 54 -7.59 15.35 10.54
CA ILE A 54 -6.53 14.51 11.12
C ILE A 54 -6.66 14.46 12.64
N LYS A 55 -6.82 15.62 13.28
CA LYS A 55 -6.99 15.72 14.73
C LYS A 55 -8.16 14.86 15.24
N ALA A 56 -9.32 14.94 14.59
CA ALA A 56 -10.50 14.17 15.00
C ALA A 56 -10.27 12.65 14.87
N LEU A 57 -9.61 12.21 13.79
CA LEU A 57 -9.24 10.81 13.62
C LEU A 57 -8.20 10.35 14.65
N LYS A 58 -7.20 11.18 14.98
CA LYS A 58 -6.22 10.87 16.03
C LYS A 58 -6.85 10.76 17.41
N GLU A 59 -7.82 11.63 17.75
CA GLU A 59 -8.58 11.55 19.00
C GLU A 59 -9.39 10.24 19.11
N LYS A 60 -9.69 9.59 17.98
CA LYS A 60 -10.29 8.25 17.89
C LYS A 60 -9.27 7.10 17.92
N GLY A 61 -7.99 7.40 18.14
CA GLY A 61 -6.92 6.41 18.25
C GLY A 61 -6.57 5.73 16.92
N LYS A 62 -6.82 6.40 15.79
CA LYS A 62 -6.49 5.88 14.45
C LYS A 62 -5.01 6.05 14.15
N THR A 63 -4.42 5.08 13.44
CA THR A 63 -3.11 5.20 12.81
C THR A 63 -3.30 5.79 11.42
N LEU A 64 -2.72 6.96 11.17
CA LEU A 64 -2.90 7.69 9.92
C LEU A 64 -1.66 7.57 9.05
N VAL A 65 -1.84 7.21 7.78
CA VAL A 65 -0.75 6.97 6.83
C VAL A 65 -0.91 7.92 5.65
N GLY A 66 0.10 8.75 5.39
CA GLY A 66 0.04 9.74 4.31
C GLY A 66 0.43 9.15 2.98
N TYR A 67 -0.42 9.29 1.97
CA TYR A 67 -0.14 8.92 0.59
C TYR A 67 1.02 9.74 0.02
N ILE A 68 1.95 9.08 -0.66
CA ILE A 68 3.01 9.72 -1.43
C ILE A 68 3.32 8.89 -2.68
N SER A 69 3.16 9.52 -3.84
CA SER A 69 3.64 8.99 -5.11
C SER A 69 5.15 9.19 -5.23
N LEU A 70 5.92 8.10 -5.39
CA LEU A 70 7.39 8.16 -5.43
C LEU A 70 7.96 8.05 -6.85
N GLY A 71 7.23 7.44 -7.78
CA GLY A 71 7.58 7.30 -9.19
C GLY A 71 6.83 8.25 -10.13
N GLU A 72 5.93 9.08 -9.60
CA GLU A 72 5.18 10.10 -10.32
C GLU A 72 5.07 11.40 -9.52
N VAL A 73 4.77 12.49 -10.22
CA VAL A 73 4.40 13.78 -9.62
C VAL A 73 3.10 14.26 -10.24
N GLU A 74 2.09 14.50 -9.41
CA GLU A 74 0.83 15.08 -9.86
C GLU A 74 0.95 16.60 -10.01
N LYS A 75 0.37 17.14 -11.06
CA LYS A 75 0.46 18.55 -11.46
C LYS A 75 -0.06 19.55 -10.44
N TRP A 76 -0.99 19.10 -9.60
CA TRP A 76 -1.61 19.93 -8.57
C TRP A 76 -0.79 19.99 -7.28
N ARG A 77 0.24 19.13 -7.12
CA ARG A 77 1.16 19.22 -5.98
C ARG A 77 1.97 20.50 -6.05
N GLU A 78 2.22 21.11 -4.89
CA GLU A 78 2.95 22.38 -4.80
C GLU A 78 4.36 22.32 -5.41
N TRP A 79 5.01 21.15 -5.37
CA TRP A 79 6.37 20.95 -5.87
C TRP A 79 6.44 20.64 -7.38
N TYR A 80 5.30 20.54 -8.08
CA TYR A 80 5.29 20.14 -9.49
C TYR A 80 6.10 21.06 -10.40
N GLU A 81 5.90 22.38 -10.31
CA GLU A 81 6.59 23.32 -11.21
C GLU A 81 8.10 23.35 -10.96
N ASP A 82 8.56 23.12 -9.72
CA ASP A 82 9.98 22.99 -9.41
C ASP A 82 10.57 21.72 -10.05
N VAL A 83 9.93 20.57 -9.87
CA VAL A 83 10.36 19.29 -10.48
C VAL A 83 10.40 19.39 -12.01
N LYS A 84 9.41 20.07 -12.60
CA LYS A 84 9.34 20.32 -14.04
C LYS A 84 10.48 21.21 -14.52
N ASN A 85 10.75 22.31 -13.81
CA ASN A 85 11.86 23.22 -14.13
C ASN A 85 13.24 22.55 -13.98
N GLU A 86 13.35 21.55 -13.12
CA GLU A 86 14.54 20.71 -12.97
C GLU A 86 14.80 19.77 -14.14
N GLY A 87 13.80 19.56 -15.00
CA GLY A 87 13.88 18.73 -16.20
C GLY A 87 13.88 17.23 -15.91
N ILE A 88 13.31 16.80 -14.78
CA ILE A 88 13.31 15.38 -14.34
C ILE A 88 11.94 14.71 -14.46
N LEU A 89 10.95 15.39 -15.02
CA LEU A 89 9.68 14.77 -15.42
C LEU A 89 9.79 14.13 -16.80
N TYR A 90 9.14 12.98 -16.96
CA TYR A 90 8.94 12.30 -18.23
C TYR A 90 7.51 12.49 -18.73
N GLN A 91 6.99 11.54 -19.51
CA GLN A 91 5.65 11.61 -20.08
C GLN A 91 4.57 11.56 -19.00
N GLU A 92 3.39 12.09 -19.34
CA GLU A 92 2.17 11.93 -18.54
C GLU A 92 1.72 10.46 -18.54
N ASN A 93 1.20 10.00 -17.41
CA ASN A 93 0.58 8.69 -17.28
C ASN A 93 -0.78 8.71 -18.01
N LYS A 94 -0.98 7.79 -18.96
CA LYS A 94 -2.19 7.75 -19.78
C LYS A 94 -3.45 7.38 -18.99
N ASN A 95 -3.31 6.64 -17.89
CA ASN A 95 -4.43 6.23 -17.06
C ASN A 95 -4.76 7.28 -15.99
N TRP A 96 -3.77 8.10 -15.61
CA TRP A 96 -3.87 9.12 -14.59
C TRP A 96 -3.47 10.48 -15.16
N PRO A 97 -4.42 11.21 -15.79
CA PRO A 97 -4.17 12.55 -16.28
C PRO A 97 -3.61 13.45 -15.18
N ASP A 98 -2.75 14.37 -15.56
CA ASP A 98 -2.00 15.27 -14.69
C ASP A 98 -0.93 14.60 -13.78
N ALA A 99 -0.76 13.28 -13.83
CA ALA A 99 0.38 12.59 -13.19
C ALA A 99 1.52 12.35 -14.19
N PHE A 100 2.74 12.71 -13.84
CA PHE A 100 3.92 12.61 -14.70
C PHE A 100 4.97 11.72 -14.06
N PHE A 101 5.51 10.76 -14.80
CA PHE A 101 6.63 9.94 -14.30
C PHE A 101 7.82 10.84 -13.93
N VAL A 102 8.51 10.52 -12.85
CA VAL A 102 9.71 11.26 -12.41
C VAL A 102 10.96 10.38 -12.46
N ASP A 103 12.10 10.97 -12.82
CA ASP A 103 13.38 10.28 -12.77
C ASP A 103 13.86 10.11 -11.33
N VAL A 104 13.55 8.96 -10.73
CA VAL A 104 13.95 8.63 -9.36
C VAL A 104 15.46 8.45 -9.16
N ARG A 105 16.25 8.45 -10.24
CA ARG A 105 17.73 8.43 -10.16
C ARG A 105 18.30 9.82 -9.86
N ASP A 106 17.52 10.88 -10.07
CA ASP A 106 18.00 12.22 -9.80
C ASP A 106 18.04 12.48 -8.28
N PRO A 107 19.21 12.80 -7.70
CA PRO A 107 19.33 12.99 -6.26
C PRO A 107 18.50 14.17 -5.72
N ARG A 108 18.11 15.13 -6.58
CA ARG A 108 17.20 16.22 -6.20
C ARG A 108 15.83 15.69 -5.82
N TRP A 109 15.34 14.66 -6.51
CA TRP A 109 14.06 14.02 -6.17
C TRP A 109 14.13 13.34 -4.80
N THR A 110 15.14 12.50 -4.57
CA THR A 110 15.35 11.85 -3.27
C THR A 110 15.48 12.86 -2.14
N LYS A 111 16.24 13.94 -2.35
CA LYS A 111 16.39 15.01 -1.37
C LYS A 111 15.05 15.68 -1.08
N ARG A 112 14.27 16.04 -2.10
CA ARG A 112 12.93 16.65 -1.94
C ARG A 112 11.98 15.74 -1.16
N VAL A 113 11.94 14.45 -1.50
CA VAL A 113 11.11 13.46 -0.78
C VAL A 113 11.49 13.41 0.70
N ILE A 114 12.79 13.29 1.00
CA ILE A 114 13.28 13.11 2.37
C ILE A 114 13.22 14.39 3.20
N GLU A 115 13.61 15.52 2.64
CA GLU A 115 13.84 16.76 3.40
C GLU A 115 12.66 17.74 3.34
N GLU A 116 11.72 17.57 2.40
CA GLU A 116 10.63 18.52 2.18
C GLU A 116 9.26 17.84 2.30
N ILE A 117 8.98 16.84 1.45
CA ILE A 117 7.65 16.22 1.34
C ILE A 117 7.30 15.45 2.62
N ILE A 118 8.14 14.49 3.04
CA ILE A 118 7.87 13.66 4.22
C ILE A 118 7.72 14.52 5.49
N PRO A 119 8.62 15.49 5.79
CA PRO A 119 8.44 16.38 6.93
C PRO A 119 7.12 17.13 6.94
N LYS A 120 6.62 17.58 5.78
CA LYS A 120 5.31 18.25 5.68
C LYS A 120 4.18 17.29 6.06
N ILE A 121 4.18 16.08 5.52
CA ILE A 121 3.19 15.03 5.86
C ILE A 121 3.22 14.74 7.38
N LEU A 122 4.41 14.60 7.98
CA LEU A 122 4.52 14.32 9.41
C LEU A 122 4.05 15.49 10.29
N GLN A 123 4.25 16.74 9.84
CA GLN A 123 3.79 17.93 10.56
C GLN A 123 2.26 18.01 10.66
N GLU A 124 1.54 17.52 9.65
CA GLU A 124 0.07 17.42 9.70
C GLU A 124 -0.42 16.39 10.73
N GLY A 125 0.46 15.48 11.15
CA GLY A 125 0.21 14.53 12.25
C GLY A 125 0.04 13.07 11.81
N PHE A 126 0.43 12.74 10.58
CA PHE A 126 0.49 11.35 10.11
C PHE A 126 1.54 10.52 10.87
N ASP A 127 1.25 9.23 11.06
CA ASP A 127 2.06 8.27 11.81
C ASP A 127 2.89 7.36 10.88
N GLY A 128 2.64 7.42 9.58
CA GLY A 128 3.28 6.59 8.56
C GLY A 128 3.14 7.14 7.15
N LEU A 129 3.71 6.42 6.18
CA LEU A 129 3.69 6.74 4.76
C LEU A 129 3.21 5.56 3.93
N PHE A 130 2.47 5.87 2.87
CA PHE A 130 2.00 4.92 1.88
C PHE A 130 2.67 5.25 0.54
N PHE A 131 3.60 4.41 0.13
CA PHE A 131 4.37 4.59 -1.11
C PHE A 131 3.62 4.03 -2.29
N ASP A 132 3.35 4.89 -3.26
CA ASP A 132 2.75 4.51 -4.54
C ASP A 132 3.75 4.67 -5.69
N THR A 133 3.35 4.14 -6.86
CA THR A 133 3.99 4.29 -8.18
C THR A 133 5.44 3.78 -8.28
N LEU A 134 5.85 2.90 -7.36
CA LEU A 134 7.16 2.25 -7.37
C LEU A 134 7.27 1.08 -8.36
N ASP A 135 6.20 0.75 -9.10
CA ASP A 135 6.23 -0.10 -10.29
C ASP A 135 6.66 0.66 -11.56
N ASN A 136 6.55 1.99 -11.58
CA ASN A 136 6.99 2.83 -12.70
C ASN A 136 8.47 2.65 -13.08
N PRO A 137 9.43 2.58 -12.14
CA PRO A 137 10.82 2.24 -12.43
C PRO A 137 10.98 0.97 -13.28
N GLY A 138 10.30 -0.12 -12.91
CA GLY A 138 10.36 -1.39 -13.63
C GLY A 138 9.68 -1.30 -15.00
N PHE A 139 8.52 -0.65 -15.05
CA PHE A 139 7.80 -0.39 -16.30
C PHE A 139 8.65 0.41 -17.31
N LEU A 140 9.26 1.52 -16.87
CA LEU A 140 10.10 2.37 -17.72
C LEU A 140 11.35 1.62 -18.18
N GLU A 141 12.05 0.90 -17.29
CA GLU A 141 13.18 0.06 -17.69
C GLU A 141 12.79 -0.98 -18.73
N ALA A 142 11.63 -1.62 -18.61
CA ALA A 142 11.14 -2.57 -19.60
C ALA A 142 10.81 -1.91 -20.95
N GLU A 143 10.28 -0.68 -20.94
CA GLU A 143 9.95 0.08 -22.15
C GLU A 143 11.21 0.52 -22.91
N ASN A 144 12.22 1.05 -22.19
CA ASN A 144 13.50 1.44 -22.79
C ASN A 144 14.67 1.23 -21.81
N PRO A 145 15.31 0.05 -21.84
CA PRO A 145 16.38 -0.31 -20.90
C PRO A 145 17.60 0.61 -20.97
N GLN A 146 17.87 1.22 -22.13
CA GLN A 146 19.01 2.12 -22.29
C GLN A 146 18.74 3.49 -21.68
N LYS A 147 17.55 4.04 -21.91
CA LYS A 147 17.17 5.38 -21.41
C LYS A 147 16.97 5.37 -19.90
N TYR A 148 16.29 4.35 -19.39
CA TYR A 148 15.83 4.28 -18.00
C TYR A 148 16.65 3.34 -17.12
N CYS A 149 17.83 2.89 -17.60
CA CYS A 149 18.72 2.03 -16.82
C CYS A 149 18.95 2.56 -15.39
N GLY A 150 18.74 1.71 -14.39
CA GLY A 150 19.04 1.98 -12.99
C GLY A 150 17.89 2.62 -12.19
N MET A 151 16.71 2.81 -12.79
CA MET A 151 15.53 3.31 -12.09
C MET A 151 15.10 2.35 -10.97
N VAL A 152 15.15 1.02 -11.17
CA VAL A 152 14.74 0.05 -10.14
C VAL A 152 15.70 0.09 -8.94
N GLU A 153 17.00 0.19 -9.18
CA GLU A 153 17.98 0.34 -8.09
C GLU A 153 17.81 1.68 -7.36
N ALA A 154 17.61 2.78 -8.11
CA ALA A 154 17.41 4.09 -7.51
C ALA A 154 16.12 4.17 -6.69
N ALA A 155 15.03 3.54 -7.14
CA ALA A 155 13.80 3.40 -6.37
C ALA A 155 14.03 2.61 -5.06
N ALA A 156 14.79 1.51 -5.13
CA ALA A 156 15.14 0.75 -3.93
C ALA A 156 16.00 1.58 -2.96
N ASP A 157 16.93 2.38 -3.48
CA ASP A 157 17.78 3.25 -2.67
C ASP A 157 16.99 4.41 -2.05
N LEU A 158 15.99 4.96 -2.75
CA LEU A 158 15.05 5.93 -2.20
C LEU A 158 14.28 5.34 -1.01
N VAL A 159 13.69 4.14 -1.14
CA VAL A 159 12.97 3.49 -0.04
C VAL A 159 13.87 3.24 1.17
N LYS A 160 15.10 2.75 0.95
CA LYS A 160 16.09 2.56 2.04
C LYS A 160 16.48 3.87 2.69
N ALA A 161 16.64 4.94 1.91
CA ALA A 161 16.97 6.25 2.42
C ALA A 161 15.81 6.80 3.28
N ILE A 162 14.55 6.62 2.85
CA ILE A 162 13.39 6.96 3.68
C ILE A 162 13.42 6.19 5.00
N ARG A 163 13.61 4.86 4.98
CA ARG A 163 13.70 4.05 6.22
C ARG A 163 14.85 4.51 7.12
N LEU A 164 16.01 4.84 6.54
CA LEU A 164 17.18 5.30 7.30
C LEU A 164 16.91 6.62 8.03
N HIS A 165 16.27 7.58 7.35
CA HIS A 165 15.96 8.90 7.92
C HIS A 165 14.75 8.86 8.86
N TYR A 166 13.82 7.94 8.63
CA TYR A 166 12.55 7.82 9.35
C TYR A 166 12.33 6.40 9.92
N PRO A 167 13.20 5.91 10.81
CA PRO A 167 13.25 4.50 11.21
C PRO A 167 11.98 4.01 11.92
N ASN A 168 11.24 4.90 12.57
CA ASN A 168 10.08 4.56 13.38
C ASN A 168 8.73 4.72 12.66
N LEU A 169 8.72 5.21 11.42
CA LEU A 169 7.46 5.35 10.68
C LEU A 169 6.94 3.99 10.26
N LEU A 170 5.61 3.87 10.25
CA LEU A 170 4.94 2.78 9.55
C LEU A 170 5.06 3.03 8.04
N LEU A 171 5.75 2.17 7.31
CA LEU A 171 5.92 2.29 5.85
C LEU A 171 5.13 1.20 5.13
N MET A 172 4.14 1.62 4.36
CA MET A 172 3.35 0.78 3.47
C MET A 172 3.84 0.97 2.03
N MET A 173 4.01 -0.10 1.28
CA MET A 173 4.41 -0.01 -0.13
C MET A 173 3.40 -0.72 -1.02
N GLN A 174 2.85 0.01 -1.97
CA GLN A 174 1.97 -0.50 -3.00
C GLN A 174 2.76 -0.97 -4.22
N ARG A 175 2.45 -2.18 -4.70
CA ARG A 175 3.07 -2.80 -5.90
C ARG A 175 4.61 -2.72 -5.88
N GLY A 176 5.25 -2.24 -6.95
CA GLY A 176 6.71 -2.17 -7.06
C GLY A 176 7.41 -3.52 -6.92
N TYR A 177 6.88 -4.59 -7.51
CA TYR A 177 7.38 -5.95 -7.31
C TYR A 177 8.82 -6.18 -7.77
N GLU A 178 9.32 -5.39 -8.72
CA GLU A 178 10.73 -5.37 -9.14
C GLU A 178 11.64 -4.77 -8.08
N VAL A 179 11.14 -3.79 -7.31
CA VAL A 179 11.82 -3.12 -6.20
C VAL A 179 11.76 -3.96 -4.94
N LEU A 180 10.61 -4.62 -4.68
CA LEU A 180 10.32 -5.36 -3.45
C LEU A 180 11.45 -6.27 -2.97
N PRO A 181 12.09 -7.13 -3.79
CA PRO A 181 13.20 -7.97 -3.35
C PRO A 181 14.38 -7.23 -2.72
N LYS A 182 14.53 -5.94 -2.99
CA LYS A 182 15.64 -5.10 -2.50
C LYS A 182 15.31 -4.36 -1.20
N VAL A 183 14.03 -4.27 -0.85
CA VAL A 183 13.50 -3.41 0.23
C VAL A 183 12.61 -4.15 1.22
N VAL A 184 12.56 -5.50 1.15
CA VAL A 184 11.70 -6.35 2.00
C VAL A 184 11.84 -6.06 3.51
N TYR A 185 13.00 -5.56 3.97
CA TYR A 185 13.27 -5.23 5.37
C TYR A 185 13.12 -3.75 5.70
N ASP A 186 12.87 -2.91 4.69
CA ASP A 186 12.77 -1.47 4.81
C ASP A 186 11.30 -1.00 4.88
N ILE A 187 10.34 -1.90 4.64
CA ILE A 187 8.90 -1.65 4.71
C ILE A 187 8.23 -2.56 5.75
N ASP A 188 7.10 -2.12 6.28
CA ASP A 188 6.33 -2.85 7.28
C ASP A 188 5.14 -3.61 6.68
N ILE A 189 4.53 -3.02 5.63
CA ILE A 189 3.36 -3.56 4.95
C ILE A 189 3.58 -3.52 3.44
N MET A 190 3.35 -4.65 2.79
CA MET A 190 3.29 -4.76 1.33
C MET A 190 1.82 -4.84 0.90
N VAL A 191 1.42 -3.95 0.00
CA VAL A 191 0.05 -3.82 -0.51
C VAL A 191 0.00 -4.32 -1.94
N ALA A 192 -0.78 -5.37 -2.18
CA ALA A 192 -1.14 -5.80 -3.51
C ALA A 192 -2.32 -4.96 -4.01
N GLU A 193 -2.11 -4.22 -5.08
CA GLU A 193 -3.19 -3.52 -5.78
C GLU A 193 -3.25 -4.00 -7.21
N ASP A 194 -4.43 -3.85 -7.79
CA ASP A 194 -5.35 -4.91 -8.15
C ASP A 194 -4.90 -6.32 -7.77
N PHE A 195 -5.56 -6.93 -6.77
CA PHE A 195 -5.23 -8.30 -6.36
C PHE A 195 -6.13 -9.38 -6.98
N VAL A 196 -7.45 -9.38 -6.79
CA VAL A 196 -8.36 -10.39 -7.41
C VAL A 196 -9.35 -9.79 -8.40
N THR A 197 -9.50 -8.48 -8.40
CA THR A 197 -10.28 -7.67 -9.32
C THR A 197 -9.42 -6.57 -9.91
N THR A 198 -9.87 -5.98 -11.01
CA THR A 198 -9.18 -4.90 -11.70
C THR A 198 -10.16 -3.92 -12.31
N TYR A 199 -9.67 -2.74 -12.70
CA TYR A 199 -10.43 -1.75 -13.42
C TYR A 199 -9.95 -1.62 -14.88
N ASP A 200 -10.89 -1.80 -15.81
CA ASP A 200 -10.70 -1.53 -17.23
C ASP A 200 -10.92 -0.04 -17.49
N PHE A 201 -9.83 0.72 -17.61
CA PHE A 201 -9.85 2.18 -17.85
C PHE A 201 -10.45 2.56 -19.20
N GLU A 202 -10.33 1.71 -20.22
CA GLU A 202 -10.87 1.99 -21.56
C GLU A 202 -12.40 1.91 -21.53
N ASN A 203 -12.93 0.86 -20.92
CA ASN A 203 -14.36 0.61 -20.90
C ASN A 203 -15.08 1.04 -19.62
N LYS A 204 -14.34 1.53 -18.62
CA LYS A 204 -14.82 1.97 -17.30
C LYS A 204 -15.60 0.88 -16.56
N LYS A 205 -15.01 -0.31 -16.44
CA LYS A 205 -15.65 -1.50 -15.84
C LYS A 205 -14.76 -2.13 -14.78
N TYR A 206 -15.37 -2.63 -13.70
CA TYR A 206 -14.69 -3.56 -12.79
C TYR A 206 -14.75 -4.98 -13.35
N LEU A 207 -13.62 -5.68 -13.33
CA LEU A 207 -13.44 -7.03 -13.86
C LEU A 207 -12.75 -7.93 -12.83
N TRP A 208 -12.89 -9.25 -12.99
CA TRP A 208 -12.04 -10.19 -12.25
C TRP A 208 -10.65 -10.22 -12.89
N GLN A 209 -9.62 -10.25 -12.06
CA GLN A 209 -8.25 -10.39 -12.54
C GLN A 209 -8.04 -11.83 -13.09
N PRO A 210 -7.29 -12.01 -14.20
CA PRO A 210 -6.93 -13.34 -14.68
C PRO A 210 -6.23 -14.14 -13.58
N LYS A 211 -6.52 -15.45 -13.49
CA LYS A 211 -5.99 -16.30 -12.43
C LYS A 211 -4.46 -16.30 -12.40
N GLU A 212 -3.83 -16.23 -13.57
CA GLU A 212 -2.38 -16.22 -13.74
C GLU A 212 -1.74 -15.00 -13.08
N GLU A 213 -2.41 -13.84 -13.11
CA GLU A 213 -1.95 -12.61 -12.48
C GLU A 213 -2.08 -12.68 -10.96
N VAL A 214 -3.22 -13.19 -10.46
CA VAL A 214 -3.41 -13.43 -9.02
C VAL A 214 -2.33 -14.38 -8.48
N ASP A 215 -2.07 -15.49 -9.19
CA ASP A 215 -1.06 -16.47 -8.81
C ASP A 215 0.36 -15.89 -8.85
N ARG A 216 0.66 -15.03 -9.83
CA ARG A 216 1.94 -14.32 -9.96
C ARG A 216 2.18 -13.37 -8.79
N SER A 217 1.22 -12.50 -8.49
CA SER A 217 1.26 -11.58 -7.35
C SER A 217 1.41 -12.34 -6.04
N LEU A 218 0.58 -13.37 -5.82
CA LEU A 218 0.62 -14.17 -4.59
C LEU A 218 1.96 -14.89 -4.40
N LYS A 219 2.60 -15.36 -5.49
CA LYS A 219 3.94 -15.95 -5.42
C LYS A 219 4.97 -14.94 -4.91
N MET A 220 4.99 -13.73 -5.47
CA MET A 220 5.94 -12.67 -5.07
C MET A 220 5.74 -12.27 -3.60
N LEU A 221 4.49 -12.10 -3.17
CA LEU A 221 4.14 -11.77 -1.78
C LEU A 221 4.57 -12.86 -0.80
N LYS A 222 4.36 -14.14 -1.16
CA LYS A 222 4.82 -15.28 -0.35
C LYS A 222 6.35 -15.35 -0.26
N GLU A 223 7.06 -15.05 -1.34
CA GLU A 223 8.52 -14.98 -1.33
C GLU A 223 9.03 -13.84 -0.44
N ALA A 224 8.41 -12.66 -0.49
CA ALA A 224 8.73 -11.54 0.39
C ALA A 224 8.46 -11.87 1.86
N LYS A 225 7.27 -12.41 2.19
CA LYS A 225 6.90 -12.85 3.54
C LYS A 225 7.80 -13.96 4.08
N LYS A 226 8.26 -14.86 3.21
CA LYS A 226 9.23 -15.90 3.60
C LYS A 226 10.58 -15.30 3.98
N ARG A 227 11.01 -14.22 3.31
CA ARG A 227 12.26 -13.51 3.62
C ARG A 227 12.13 -12.66 4.88
N ASN A 228 11.01 -11.94 5.04
CA ASN A 228 10.69 -11.17 6.24
C ASN A 228 9.37 -11.65 6.84
N PRO A 229 9.39 -12.56 7.82
CA PRO A 229 8.18 -13.04 8.50
C PRO A 229 7.36 -11.92 9.17
N ASN A 230 7.95 -10.76 9.46
CA ASN A 230 7.25 -9.64 10.08
C ASN A 230 6.49 -8.76 9.07
N LEU A 231 6.80 -8.85 7.78
CA LEU A 231 6.13 -8.07 6.73
C LEU A 231 4.63 -8.37 6.70
N LYS A 232 3.75 -7.40 6.93
CA LYS A 232 2.29 -7.59 6.75
C LYS A 232 1.94 -7.55 5.26
N LEU A 233 0.89 -8.27 4.87
CA LEU A 233 0.44 -8.36 3.47
C LEU A 233 -1.01 -7.89 3.39
N PHE A 234 -1.25 -6.81 2.67
CA PHE A 234 -2.57 -6.21 2.48
C PHE A 234 -2.98 -6.31 1.00
N ALA A 235 -4.28 -6.21 0.73
CA ALA A 235 -4.83 -6.19 -0.63
C ALA A 235 -5.82 -5.04 -0.80
N VAL A 236 -5.77 -4.37 -1.97
CA VAL A 236 -6.78 -3.43 -2.44
C VAL A 236 -7.39 -3.96 -3.72
N ASP A 237 -8.71 -3.92 -3.75
CA ASP A 237 -9.53 -4.35 -4.86
C ASP A 237 -10.64 -3.34 -5.15
N TYR A 238 -11.19 -3.37 -6.36
CA TYR A 238 -12.17 -2.38 -6.81
C TYR A 238 -13.45 -3.03 -7.31
N TRP A 239 -14.60 -2.60 -6.79
CA TRP A 239 -15.88 -3.14 -7.23
C TRP A 239 -17.05 -2.16 -7.08
N TYR A 240 -18.18 -2.50 -7.71
CA TYR A 240 -19.42 -1.74 -7.59
C TYR A 240 -20.00 -1.81 -6.16
N PRO A 241 -20.20 -0.67 -5.46
CA PRO A 241 -20.69 -0.64 -4.08
C PRO A 241 -22.08 -1.26 -3.88
N ASP A 242 -22.92 -1.24 -4.92
CA ASP A 242 -24.28 -1.81 -4.92
C ASP A 242 -24.31 -3.34 -5.08
N GLN A 243 -23.14 -4.00 -5.14
CA GLN A 243 -23.00 -5.45 -5.27
C GLN A 243 -22.33 -6.10 -4.03
N PRO A 244 -22.94 -6.02 -2.84
CA PRO A 244 -22.32 -6.47 -1.58
C PRO A 244 -21.99 -7.97 -1.56
N LYS A 245 -22.73 -8.79 -2.33
CA LYS A 245 -22.43 -10.23 -2.44
C LYS A 245 -21.09 -10.49 -3.14
N VAL A 246 -20.73 -9.64 -4.10
CA VAL A 246 -19.45 -9.76 -4.83
C VAL A 246 -18.32 -9.22 -3.98
N ILE A 247 -18.52 -8.06 -3.34
CA ILE A 247 -17.56 -7.50 -2.38
C ILE A 247 -17.23 -8.53 -1.28
N LYS A 248 -18.24 -9.17 -0.69
CA LYS A 248 -18.03 -10.25 0.30
C LYS A 248 -17.21 -11.43 -0.24
N LYS A 249 -17.33 -11.74 -1.54
CA LYS A 249 -16.55 -12.79 -2.20
C LYS A 249 -15.08 -12.36 -2.37
N ILE A 250 -14.83 -11.11 -2.75
CA ILE A 250 -13.47 -10.52 -2.88
C ILE A 250 -12.76 -10.60 -1.52
N TYR A 251 -13.37 -10.01 -0.48
CA TYR A 251 -12.89 -10.07 0.90
C TYR A 251 -12.54 -11.50 1.34
N ARG A 252 -13.36 -12.50 0.99
CA ARG A 252 -13.06 -13.91 1.32
C ARG A 252 -11.82 -14.43 0.58
N MET A 253 -11.69 -14.14 -0.71
CA MET A 253 -10.58 -14.63 -1.54
C MET A 253 -9.22 -14.07 -1.08
N ASP A 254 -9.20 -12.80 -0.67
CA ASP A 254 -7.97 -12.15 -0.19
C ASP A 254 -7.54 -12.72 1.16
N ARG A 255 -8.50 -12.92 2.07
CA ARG A 255 -8.27 -13.56 3.37
C ARG A 255 -7.82 -15.01 3.23
N GLU A 256 -8.42 -15.77 2.33
CA GLU A 256 -7.99 -17.14 1.99
C GLU A 256 -6.57 -17.17 1.42
N SER A 257 -6.13 -16.08 0.80
CA SER A 257 -4.77 -15.88 0.30
C SER A 257 -3.79 -15.36 1.36
N GLY A 258 -4.28 -15.03 2.56
CA GLY A 258 -3.49 -14.55 3.70
C GLY A 258 -3.25 -13.05 3.72
N LEU A 259 -4.10 -12.26 3.04
CA LEU A 259 -4.02 -10.80 3.00
C LEU A 259 -5.14 -10.16 3.82
N ASP A 260 -4.86 -8.98 4.39
CA ASP A 260 -5.88 -8.12 4.98
C ASP A 260 -6.50 -7.22 3.87
N PRO A 261 -7.80 -7.37 3.57
CA PRO A 261 -8.43 -6.74 2.41
C PRO A 261 -9.05 -5.37 2.68
N TYR A 262 -9.03 -4.54 1.64
CA TYR A 262 -9.94 -3.41 1.47
C TYR A 262 -10.50 -3.42 0.04
N VAL A 263 -11.81 -3.20 -0.10
CA VAL A 263 -12.46 -3.06 -1.41
C VAL A 263 -13.04 -1.67 -1.54
N GLY A 264 -12.60 -0.91 -2.54
CA GLY A 264 -13.05 0.45 -2.82
C GLY A 264 -13.68 0.61 -4.21
N ILE A 265 -13.81 1.87 -4.63
CA ILE A 265 -13.98 2.26 -6.03
C ILE A 265 -12.68 2.86 -6.55
N ILE A 266 -12.50 2.91 -7.88
CA ILE A 266 -11.22 3.31 -8.48
C ILE A 266 -10.74 4.71 -8.05
N ASP A 267 -11.67 5.64 -7.83
CA ASP A 267 -11.34 7.01 -7.42
C ASP A 267 -10.98 7.12 -5.92
N LEU A 268 -11.26 6.08 -5.12
CA LEU A 268 -11.01 6.01 -3.68
C LEU A 268 -11.60 7.18 -2.85
N ASP A 269 -12.55 7.93 -3.40
CA ASP A 269 -13.19 9.11 -2.80
C ASP A 269 -14.50 8.79 -2.06
N VAL A 270 -14.89 7.50 -2.03
CA VAL A 270 -16.04 6.96 -1.30
C VAL A 270 -15.62 5.76 -0.47
N ILE A 271 -15.96 5.77 0.82
CA ILE A 271 -15.78 4.61 1.70
C ILE A 271 -16.84 3.55 1.33
N VAL A 272 -16.37 2.36 0.94
CA VAL A 272 -17.21 1.18 0.72
C VAL A 272 -17.09 0.26 1.94
N PRO A 273 -18.10 0.20 2.83
CA PRO A 273 -18.00 -0.63 4.03
C PRO A 273 -17.99 -2.11 3.67
N GLU A 274 -17.21 -2.89 4.41
CA GLU A 274 -17.25 -4.34 4.29
C GLU A 274 -18.67 -4.87 4.58
N PRO A 275 -19.29 -5.64 3.66
CA PRO A 275 -20.60 -6.24 3.89
C PRO A 275 -20.59 -7.28 5.02
N LYS A 276 -21.61 -7.24 5.88
CA LYS A 276 -21.82 -8.22 6.96
C LYS A 276 -22.15 -9.63 6.43
#